data_AF-A0A1S2Q4H5-F1
#
_entry.id   AF-A0A1S2Q4H5-F1
#
_cell.length_a   1.000
_cell.length_b   1.000
_cell.length_c   1.000
_cell.angle_alpha   90.00
_cell.angle_beta   90.00
_cell.angle_gamma   90.00
#
_symmetry.space_group_name_H-M   'P 1'
#
loop_
_entity.id
_entity.type
_entity.pdbx_description
1 polymer ?
#
loop_
_entity_poly.entity_id
_entity_poly.type
_entity_poly.pdbx_seq_one_letter_code
_entity_poly.pdbx_strand_id
1 'polypeptide(L)'
;MTEHLGTAPERTFVSAAVAAGPTLTHRIWRTATQALILGPAVDNGPYGYLTHLRLSCSPLGSGPDLPSVGDEDALVSWITTHADW
;
A
#
# COMPACT_ATOMS: atom_id res chain seq x y z
N MET A 1 16.14 -4.99 -2.25
CA MET A 1 14.96 -5.52 -1.50
C MET A 1 15.33 -5.96 -0.09
N THR A 2 16.44 -6.67 0.11
CA THR A 2 16.96 -7.02 1.45
C THR A 2 17.30 -5.80 2.31
N GLU A 3 17.61 -4.66 1.69
CA GLU A 3 17.86 -3.38 2.35
C GLU A 3 16.70 -2.84 3.20
N HIS A 4 15.46 -3.32 2.99
CA HIS A 4 14.28 -2.92 3.79
C HIS A 4 13.80 -3.97 4.79
N LEU A 5 14.40 -5.16 4.83
CA LEU A 5 14.06 -6.18 5.82
C LEU A 5 14.45 -5.66 7.22
N GLY A 6 13.44 -5.33 8.03
CA GLY A 6 13.62 -4.78 9.38
C GLY A 6 13.67 -3.26 9.47
N THR A 7 13.55 -2.53 8.35
CA THR A 7 13.47 -1.06 8.36
C THR A 7 12.04 -0.56 8.57
N ALA A 8 11.90 0.55 9.30
CA ALA A 8 10.61 1.22 9.44
C ALA A 8 10.09 1.70 8.07
N PRO A 9 8.76 1.70 7.84
CA PRO A 9 8.18 2.24 6.62
C PRO A 9 8.45 3.75 6.51
N GLU A 10 8.70 4.20 5.28
CA GLU A 10 8.84 5.63 4.96
C GLU A 10 7.51 6.36 5.20
N ARG A 11 6.39 5.68 4.90
CA ARG A 11 5.06 6.20 5.17
C ARG A 11 4.12 5.14 5.74
N THR A 12 3.36 5.56 6.74
CA THR A 12 2.30 4.78 7.38
C THR A 12 1.04 5.63 7.40
N PHE A 13 -0.09 5.08 6.98
CA PHE A 13 -1.40 5.73 7.16
C PHE A 13 -2.49 4.68 7.31
N VAL A 14 -3.60 5.07 7.94
CA VAL A 14 -4.76 4.19 8.15
C VAL A 14 -5.76 4.48 7.06
N SER A 15 -6.07 3.49 6.23
CA SER A 15 -7.11 3.64 5.22
C SER A 15 -8.48 3.31 5.80
N ALA A 16 -9.53 3.76 5.11
CA ALA A 16 -10.87 3.24 5.32
C ALA A 16 -10.89 1.70 5.28
N ALA A 17 -11.88 1.13 5.94
CA ALA A 17 -12.14 -0.30 5.90
C ALA A 17 -12.39 -0.75 4.47
N VAL A 18 -11.76 -1.86 4.10
CA VAL A 18 -11.99 -2.54 2.84
C VAL A 18 -13.03 -3.63 3.13
N ALA A 19 -14.27 -3.44 2.64
CA ALA A 19 -15.47 -4.19 3.02
C ALA A 19 -15.91 -3.94 4.48
N ALA A 20 -16.68 -4.87 5.08
CA ALA A 20 -17.19 -4.77 6.46
C ALA A 20 -16.12 -5.07 7.55
N GLY A 21 -14.84 -4.94 7.21
CA GLY A 21 -13.71 -5.20 8.10
C GLY A 21 -13.29 -3.98 8.93
N PRO A 22 -12.26 -4.11 9.80
CA PRO A 22 -11.67 -2.97 10.48
C PRO A 22 -10.89 -2.08 9.51
N THR A 23 -10.70 -0.81 9.87
CA THR A 23 -9.70 0.05 9.22
C THR A 23 -8.32 -0.56 9.39
N LEU A 24 -7.55 -0.64 8.30
CA LEU A 24 -6.23 -1.27 8.29
C LEU A 24 -5.16 -0.28 7.83
N THR A 25 -3.93 -0.54 8.30
CA THR A 25 -2.79 0.34 8.07
C THR A 25 -2.06 -0.05 6.81
N HIS A 26 -1.88 0.90 5.91
CA HIS A 26 -0.94 0.78 4.81
C HIS A 26 0.46 1.17 5.25
N ARG A 27 1.46 0.47 4.71
CA ARG A 27 2.88 0.76 4.93
C ARG A 27 3.61 0.78 3.61
N ILE A 28 4.41 1.81 3.40
CA ILE A 28 5.11 2.05 2.15
C ILE A 28 6.61 2.15 2.42
N TRP A 29 7.38 1.47 1.59
CA TRP A 29 8.82 1.61 1.49
C TRP A 29 9.18 1.91 0.03
N ARG A 30 10.15 2.79 -0.18
CA ARG A 30 10.73 3.04 -1.50
C ARG A 30 12.22 2.74 -1.46
N THR A 31 12.68 1.98 -2.46
CA THR A 31 14.10 1.93 -2.82
C THR A 31 14.37 2.96 -3.91
N ALA A 32 15.60 3.00 -4.44
CA ALA A 32 15.90 3.81 -5.62
C ALA A 32 15.10 3.40 -6.88
N THR A 33 14.58 2.18 -6.94
CA THR A 33 13.97 1.62 -8.16
C THR A 33 12.63 0.95 -7.97
N GLN A 34 12.21 0.67 -6.73
CA GLN A 34 10.98 -0.06 -6.43
C GLN A 34 10.15 0.59 -5.32
N ALA A 35 8.84 0.53 -5.49
CA ALA A 35 7.84 0.81 -4.48
C ALA A 35 7.38 -0.51 -3.87
N LEU A 36 7.45 -0.61 -2.55
CA LEU A 36 6.92 -1.73 -1.77
C LEU A 36 5.75 -1.22 -0.94
N ILE A 37 4.58 -1.82 -1.13
CA ILE A 37 3.33 -1.39 -0.50
C ILE A 37 2.70 -2.59 0.18
N LEU A 38 2.55 -2.52 1.50
CA LEU A 38 1.74 -3.44 2.28
C LEU A 38 0.40 -2.77 2.58
N GLY A 39 -0.70 -3.37 2.15
CA GLY A 39 -2.03 -2.80 2.35
C GLY A 39 -3.14 -3.84 2.41
N PRO A 40 -4.33 -3.45 2.90
CA PRO A 40 -5.54 -4.25 2.78
C PRO A 40 -5.95 -4.47 1.33
N ALA A 41 -6.34 -5.69 1.00
CA ALA A 41 -6.93 -6.09 -0.27
C ALA A 41 -8.29 -6.78 -0.02
N VAL A 42 -9.27 -6.47 -0.88
CA VAL A 42 -10.59 -7.11 -0.84
C VAL A 42 -10.43 -8.59 -1.15
N ASP A 43 -11.05 -9.47 -0.36
CA ASP A 43 -11.32 -10.83 -0.80
C ASP A 43 -12.58 -10.83 -1.69
N ASN A 44 -12.43 -11.14 -2.98
CA ASN A 44 -13.57 -11.32 -3.88
C ASN A 44 -14.09 -12.76 -3.90
N GLY A 45 -13.62 -13.62 -2.99
CA GLY A 45 -14.06 -15.00 -2.83
C GLY A 45 -15.45 -15.14 -2.19
N PRO A 46 -15.89 -16.39 -1.92
CA PRO A 46 -17.21 -16.68 -1.34
C PRO A 46 -17.41 -16.11 0.07
N TYR A 47 -16.32 -15.65 0.70
CA TYR A 47 -16.30 -15.01 2.00
C TYR A 47 -15.87 -13.55 1.87
N GLY A 48 -16.57 -12.76 1.04
CA GLY A 48 -16.27 -11.36 0.73
C GLY A 48 -16.34 -10.36 1.90
N TYR A 49 -16.42 -10.87 3.14
CA TYR A 49 -16.21 -10.12 4.38
C TYR A 49 -14.77 -10.23 4.89
N LEU A 50 -13.93 -11.07 4.28
CA LEU A 50 -12.52 -11.19 4.64
C LEU A 50 -11.71 -10.04 4.00
N THR A 51 -10.82 -9.47 4.79
CA THR A 51 -9.83 -8.50 4.32
C THR A 51 -8.45 -9.14 4.46
N HIS A 52 -7.71 -9.22 3.36
CA HIS A 52 -6.34 -9.76 3.35
C HIS A 52 -5.33 -8.64 3.44
N LEU A 53 -4.15 -8.91 4.02
CA LEU A 53 -2.99 -8.03 3.87
C LEU A 53 -2.15 -8.52 2.71
N ARG A 54 -1.95 -7.67 1.70
CA ARG A 54 -1.16 -7.99 0.52
C ARG A 54 0.06 -7.10 0.45
N LEU A 55 1.19 -7.72 0.14
CA LEU A 55 2.44 -7.05 -0.17
C LEU A 55 2.57 -6.95 -1.69
N SER A 56 2.63 -5.74 -2.23
CA SER A 56 2.89 -5.47 -3.64
C SER A 56 4.25 -4.82 -3.81
N CYS A 57 4.96 -5.19 -4.88
CA CYS A 57 6.27 -4.67 -5.22
C CYS A 57 6.27 -4.30 -6.70
N SER A 58 6.47 -3.02 -7.01
CA SER A 58 6.46 -2.50 -8.39
C SER A 58 7.65 -1.59 -8.65
N PRO A 59 8.05 -1.40 -9.93
CA PRO A 59 9.05 -0.41 -10.29
C PRO A 59 8.56 1.02 -10.00
N LEU A 60 9.37 1.85 -9.36
CA LEU A 60 9.07 3.27 -9.10
C LEU A 60 8.93 4.10 -10.37
N GLY A 61 9.52 3.66 -11.48
CA GLY A 61 9.37 4.31 -12.78
C GLY A 61 7.99 4.15 -13.40
N SER A 62 7.09 3.36 -12.80
CA SER A 62 5.75 3.07 -13.32
C SER A 62 4.69 4.11 -12.93
N GLY A 63 5.04 5.15 -12.15
CA GLY A 63 4.06 6.15 -11.72
C GLY A 63 4.66 7.43 -11.11
N PRO A 64 3.81 8.32 -10.56
CA PRO A 64 4.24 9.60 -9.99
C PRO A 64 5.11 9.42 -8.73
N ASP A 65 5.82 10.47 -8.30
CA ASP A 65 6.57 10.44 -7.04
C ASP A 65 5.63 10.35 -5.82
N LEU A 66 6.17 9.97 -4.66
CA LEU A 66 5.39 9.84 -3.43
C LEU A 66 4.87 11.23 -3.01
N PRO A 67 3.57 11.39 -2.76
CA PRO A 67 2.99 12.68 -2.43
C PRO A 67 3.47 13.21 -1.08
N SER A 68 3.30 14.53 -0.87
CA SER A 68 3.67 15.20 0.38
C SER A 68 2.88 14.67 1.60
N VAL A 69 3.38 14.91 2.81
CA VAL A 69 2.67 14.53 4.04
C VAL A 69 1.39 15.36 4.16
N GLY A 70 0.26 14.73 4.45
CA GLY A 70 -1.04 15.40 4.64
C GLY A 70 -1.97 15.40 3.42
N ASP A 71 -1.51 14.88 2.27
CA ASP A 71 -2.35 14.67 1.09
C ASP A 71 -2.71 13.19 0.96
N GLU A 72 -3.74 12.78 1.71
CA GLU A 72 -4.16 11.37 1.80
C GLU A 72 -4.83 10.89 0.51
N ASP A 73 -5.58 11.73 -0.19
CA ASP A 73 -6.20 11.40 -1.47
C ASP A 73 -5.15 11.15 -2.56
N ALA A 74 -4.13 12.02 -2.66
CA ALA A 74 -3.01 11.78 -3.57
C ALA A 74 -2.24 10.51 -3.20
N LEU A 75 -2.10 10.20 -1.92
CA LEU A 75 -1.45 8.98 -1.45
C LEU A 75 -2.21 7.73 -1.84
N VAL A 76 -3.54 7.73 -1.70
CA VAL A 76 -4.41 6.64 -2.16
C VAL A 76 -4.27 6.47 -3.67
N SER A 77 -4.29 7.55 -4.45
CA SER A 77 -4.09 7.49 -5.91
C SER A 77 -2.71 6.91 -6.28
N TRP A 78 -1.66 7.29 -5.55
CA TRP A 78 -0.32 6.78 -5.76
C TRP A 78 -0.22 5.26 -5.51
N ILE A 79 -0.85 4.81 -4.43
CA ILE A 79 -0.96 3.41 -4.00
C ILE A 79 -1.68 2.57 -5.06
N THR A 80 -2.82 3.05 -5.56
CA THR A 80 -3.56 2.40 -6.65
C THR A 80 -2.74 2.30 -7.95
N THR A 81 -1.89 3.30 -8.24
CA THR A 81 -1.06 3.29 -9.45
C THR A 81 0.08 2.26 -9.35
N HIS A 82 0.68 2.14 -8.17
CA HIS A 82 1.89 1.35 -7.99
C HIS A 82 1.63 -0.07 -7.51
N ALA A 83 0.45 -0.38 -7.03
CA ALA A 83 0.24 -1.71 -6.51
C ALA A 83 -0.60 -2.59 -7.41
N ASP A 84 -0.04 -3.76 -7.65
CA ASP A 84 -0.69 -4.88 -8.31
C ASP A 84 -1.30 -5.78 -7.22
N TRP A 85 -2.51 -5.43 -6.76
CA TRP A 85 -3.37 -6.32 -5.97
C TRP A 85 -4.62 -6.73 -6.74
#